data_AF-A0A8H3Z5Y7-F1
#
_entry.id   AF-A0A8H3Z5Y7-F1
#
_cell.length_a   1.000
_cell.length_b   1.000
_cell.length_c   1.000
_cell.angle_alpha   90.00
_cell.angle_beta   90.00
_cell.angle_gamma   90.00
#
_symmetry.space_group_name_H-M   'P 1'
#
loop_
_entity.id
_entity.type
_entity.pdbx_description
1 polymer ?
#
loop_
_entity_poly.entity_id
_entity_poly.type
_entity_poly.pdbx_seq_one_letter_code
_entity_poly.pdbx_strand_id
1 'polypeptide(L)'
;MDDEKDDLEYGDDSSHTETEDLLFRPATEASRLSPVLKIAAAIVIGVVVFAVTLLSLDSQLRKTIIPPPPPAKTCTNPTIRREWRTLNDTEKLDFVEAVQCLGRSPSKLGLRNSTRYEDFVWFHLQAYKHSHRVAPSLPWHRYYIHIFEKALKEECGLKGHLPYWDWALDAALPEESPIWDNTLGLGGDGAGTYHCLQQGPFSFFQPKYPFEHCLQRHFYPEMHGINYTVVKVDRIVNKAHSYDDFREWLEMGPHRMVHNGIGGEMPTDHSSNDPIFWVHHAQIDRLWWRWQMKEPVNRTTIAYEGPTTIDGNGWPSLEWNATLQDVFPMYRMADDVSVAELMNTEGEILCYRYPEYN
;
A
#
# COMPACT_ATOMS: atom_id res chain seq x y z
N MET A 1 41.59 -20.70 -46.20
CA MET A 1 41.03 -20.17 -47.44
C MET A 1 40.33 -18.88 -47.12
N ASP A 2 41.00 -17.78 -46.84
CA ASP A 2 42.37 -17.24 -47.10
C ASP A 2 42.04 -15.76 -47.35
N ASP A 3 42.58 -14.84 -46.55
CA ASP A 3 43.69 -13.93 -46.95
C ASP A 3 43.23 -12.91 -48.01
N GLU A 4 43.67 -11.67 -48.11
CA GLU A 4 44.76 -10.83 -47.60
C GLU A 4 44.33 -9.42 -48.09
N LYS A 5 44.46 -8.32 -47.33
CA LYS A 5 45.65 -7.44 -47.27
C LYS A 5 46.32 -7.09 -48.61
N ASP A 6 46.52 -5.79 -48.81
CA ASP A 6 47.78 -5.12 -49.21
C ASP A 6 47.43 -3.75 -49.80
N ASP A 7 47.79 -2.65 -49.14
CA ASP A 7 49.14 -2.05 -49.03
C ASP A 7 49.59 -1.37 -50.33
N LEU A 8 49.75 -0.05 -50.27
CA LEU A 8 50.71 0.69 -51.09
C LEU A 8 51.44 1.72 -50.22
N GLU A 9 52.76 1.62 -50.35
CA GLU A 9 53.85 2.21 -49.58
C GLU A 9 54.51 3.37 -50.37
N TYR A 10 55.41 4.08 -49.68
CA TYR A 10 56.48 4.97 -50.18
C TYR A 10 56.08 6.38 -50.68
N GLY A 11 56.75 7.47 -50.31
CA GLY A 11 58.05 7.60 -49.62
C GLY A 11 58.41 9.05 -49.28
N ASP A 12 59.56 9.12 -48.64
CA ASP A 12 60.27 10.18 -47.90
C ASP A 12 60.74 11.39 -48.74
N ASP A 13 60.67 12.60 -48.17
CA ASP A 13 61.69 13.64 -48.40
C ASP A 13 61.78 14.60 -47.21
N SER A 14 63.00 14.78 -46.75
CA SER A 14 63.41 15.56 -45.60
C SER A 14 63.90 16.95 -46.01
N SER A 15 63.41 18.01 -45.37
CA SER A 15 64.17 19.26 -45.30
C SER A 15 63.97 19.97 -43.97
N HIS A 16 65.05 20.05 -43.21
CA HIS A 16 65.21 20.82 -41.97
C HIS A 16 65.00 22.32 -42.19
N THR A 17 64.22 22.95 -41.29
CA THR A 17 64.52 24.29 -40.75
C THR A 17 64.01 24.35 -39.31
N GLU A 18 64.94 24.56 -38.38
CA GLU A 18 64.69 24.94 -36.99
C GLU A 18 64.08 26.34 -36.93
N THR A 19 63.08 26.56 -36.06
CA THR A 19 63.02 27.70 -35.12
C THR A 19 61.80 27.61 -34.20
N GLU A 20 62.08 27.64 -32.90
CA GLU A 20 61.32 28.29 -31.81
C GLU A 20 59.98 27.69 -31.32
N ASP A 21 60.13 26.80 -30.33
CA ASP A 21 59.52 26.84 -28.99
C ASP A 21 58.37 27.86 -28.76
N LEU A 22 57.11 27.41 -28.87
CA LEU A 22 55.96 28.07 -28.26
C LEU A 22 55.02 27.04 -27.63
N LEU A 23 55.27 26.79 -26.34
CA LEU A 23 54.38 26.15 -25.38
C LEU A 23 52.98 26.82 -25.41
N PHE A 24 52.00 26.11 -25.99
CA PHE A 24 50.58 26.39 -25.76
C PHE A 24 50.23 26.05 -24.30
N ARG A 25 50.16 27.07 -23.45
CA ARG A 25 49.37 27.01 -22.20
C ARG A 25 47.94 27.44 -22.50
N PRO A 26 46.90 26.69 -22.10
CA PRO A 26 45.54 27.21 -22.15
C PRO A 26 45.41 28.33 -21.11
N ALA A 27 45.17 29.56 -21.58
CA ALA A 27 44.78 30.66 -20.72
C ALA A 27 43.38 30.39 -20.17
N THR A 28 43.26 30.37 -18.84
CA THR A 28 41.98 30.31 -18.13
C THR A 28 41.05 31.44 -18.56
N GLU A 29 39.87 31.11 -19.08
CA GLU A 29 38.81 32.01 -19.55
C GLU A 29 38.19 32.93 -18.47
N ALA A 30 38.68 32.89 -17.23
CA ALA A 30 38.12 33.67 -16.12
C ALA A 30 38.50 35.17 -16.13
N SER A 31 39.40 35.63 -17.01
CA SER A 31 39.95 37.00 -16.94
C SER A 31 39.22 38.06 -17.77
N ARG A 32 38.24 37.70 -18.62
CA ARG A 32 37.56 38.65 -19.54
C ARG A 32 36.13 39.05 -19.16
N LEU A 33 35.69 38.83 -17.92
CA LEU A 33 34.41 39.33 -17.46
C LEU A 33 34.51 40.83 -17.13
N SER A 34 33.63 41.65 -17.71
CA SER A 34 33.55 43.08 -17.43
C SER A 34 33.32 43.31 -15.93
N PRO A 35 33.76 44.44 -15.35
CA PRO A 35 33.56 44.74 -13.93
C PRO A 35 32.10 44.61 -13.50
N VAL A 36 31.17 44.96 -14.39
CA VAL A 36 29.73 44.87 -14.19
C VAL A 36 29.26 43.41 -14.10
N LEU A 37 29.77 42.51 -14.95
CA LEU A 37 29.38 41.09 -14.92
C LEU A 37 29.92 40.36 -13.68
N LYS A 38 31.09 40.76 -13.18
CA LYS A 38 31.65 40.23 -11.92
C LYS A 38 30.82 40.66 -10.71
N ILE A 39 30.35 41.90 -10.68
CA ILE A 39 29.45 42.40 -9.62
C ILE A 39 28.10 41.69 -9.69
N ALA A 40 27.52 41.52 -10.88
CA ALA A 40 26.26 40.80 -11.05
C ALA A 40 26.37 39.33 -10.59
N ALA A 41 27.45 38.63 -10.96
CA ALA A 41 27.69 37.25 -10.50
C ALA A 41 27.85 37.16 -8.98
N ALA A 42 28.57 38.11 -8.36
CA ALA A 42 28.72 38.15 -6.90
C ALA A 42 27.39 38.41 -6.18
N ILE A 43 26.52 39.27 -6.73
CA ILE A 43 25.17 39.52 -6.19
C ILE A 43 24.31 38.26 -6.30
N VAL A 44 24.31 37.58 -7.45
CA VAL A 44 23.54 36.33 -7.65
C VAL A 44 24.02 35.24 -6.70
N ILE A 45 25.32 35.03 -6.55
CA ILE A 45 25.89 34.07 -5.59
C ILE A 45 25.49 34.45 -4.16
N GLY A 46 25.57 35.74 -3.81
CA GLY A 46 25.15 36.24 -2.50
C GLY A 46 23.67 35.97 -2.21
N VAL A 47 22.79 36.19 -3.18
CA VAL A 47 21.34 35.92 -3.07
C VAL A 47 21.07 34.42 -2.95
N VAL A 48 21.75 33.58 -3.71
CA VAL A 48 21.60 32.11 -3.65
C VAL A 48 22.10 31.57 -2.32
N VAL A 49 23.28 32.00 -1.86
CA VAL A 49 23.82 31.60 -0.55
C VAL A 49 22.88 32.07 0.57
N PHE A 50 22.38 33.31 0.51
CA PHE A 50 21.42 33.83 1.48
C PHE A 50 20.12 33.02 1.50
N ALA A 51 19.54 32.71 0.33
CA ALA A 51 18.35 31.88 0.21
C ALA A 51 18.56 30.45 0.75
N VAL A 52 19.70 29.82 0.46
CA VAL A 52 20.05 28.48 0.98
C VAL A 52 20.26 28.51 2.49
N THR A 53 20.88 29.57 3.04
CA THR A 53 21.02 29.73 4.49
C THR A 53 19.70 30.00 5.19
N LEU A 54 18.77 30.75 4.57
CA LEU A 54 17.42 30.96 5.09
C LEU A 54 16.58 29.68 5.08
N LEU A 55 16.65 28.88 4.00
CA LEU A 55 15.99 27.57 3.93
C LEU A 55 16.58 26.58 4.93
N SER A 56 17.89 26.64 5.16
CA SER A 56 18.57 25.82 6.18
C SER A 56 18.18 26.27 7.59
N LEU A 57 18.07 27.58 7.84
CA LEU A 57 17.58 28.09 9.13
C LEU A 57 16.12 27.72 9.37
N ASP A 58 15.25 27.78 8.35
CA ASP A 58 13.83 27.37 8.48
C ASP A 58 13.71 25.86 8.75
N SER A 59 14.55 25.03 8.12
CA SER A 59 14.65 23.60 8.41
C SER A 59 15.10 23.31 9.86
N GLN A 60 16.07 24.08 10.37
CA GLN A 60 16.56 23.94 11.74
C GLN A 60 15.60 24.53 12.79
N LEU A 61 14.87 25.61 12.47
CA LEU A 61 13.82 26.16 13.32
C LEU A 61 12.58 25.22 13.36
N ARG A 62 12.18 24.61 12.25
CA ARG A 62 11.09 23.61 12.24
C ARG A 62 11.40 22.39 13.11
N LYS A 63 12.65 21.98 13.18
CA LYS A 63 13.11 20.87 14.06
C LYS A 63 13.09 21.20 15.54
N THR A 64 13.09 22.48 15.92
CA THR A 64 13.21 22.92 17.32
C THR A 64 11.92 23.48 17.92
N ILE A 65 10.92 23.81 17.10
CA ILE A 65 9.68 24.48 17.55
C ILE A 65 8.51 23.51 17.78
N ILE A 66 8.54 22.31 17.22
CA ILE A 66 7.50 21.30 17.48
C ILE A 66 7.94 20.47 18.69
N PRO A 67 7.32 20.63 19.88
CA PRO A 67 7.56 19.71 20.97
C PRO A 67 7.24 18.29 20.49
N PRO A 68 8.04 17.27 20.86
CA PRO A 68 7.71 15.90 20.50
C PRO A 68 6.27 15.63 20.97
N PRO A 69 5.42 15.01 20.13
CA PRO A 69 4.08 14.66 20.55
C PRO A 69 4.18 13.88 21.87
N PRO A 70 3.28 14.13 22.84
CA PRO A 70 3.25 13.32 24.04
C PRO A 70 3.23 11.84 23.64
N PRO A 71 3.92 10.95 24.38
CA PRO A 71 3.99 9.54 24.01
C PRO A 71 2.56 9.04 23.82
N ALA A 72 2.23 8.63 22.61
CA ALA A 72 0.92 8.10 22.27
C ALA A 72 0.61 6.98 23.27
N LYS A 73 -0.55 7.03 23.93
CA LYS A 73 -0.91 6.03 24.92
C LYS A 73 -0.90 4.66 24.24
N THR A 74 -0.03 3.79 24.73
CA THR A 74 0.04 2.41 24.25
C THR A 74 -1.10 1.60 24.86
N CYS A 75 -1.78 0.82 24.03
CA CYS A 75 -2.75 -0.17 24.46
C CYS A 75 -2.07 -1.20 25.38
N THR A 76 -2.71 -1.54 26.50
CA THR A 76 -2.14 -2.43 27.53
C THR A 76 -2.50 -3.90 27.33
N ASN A 77 -3.52 -4.21 26.53
CA ASN A 77 -3.96 -5.58 26.26
C ASN A 77 -4.35 -5.74 24.78
N PRO A 78 -3.36 -5.71 23.86
CA PRO A 78 -3.64 -5.77 22.44
C PRO A 78 -4.22 -7.12 22.08
N THR A 79 -5.32 -7.07 21.34
CA THR A 79 -5.99 -8.25 20.81
C THR A 79 -5.16 -8.91 19.71
N ILE A 80 -5.36 -10.21 19.46
CA ILE A 80 -4.57 -10.95 18.46
C ILE A 80 -5.46 -11.32 17.28
N ARG A 81 -5.17 -10.76 16.11
CA ARG A 81 -5.75 -11.22 14.83
C ARG A 81 -5.03 -12.48 14.38
N ARG A 82 -5.76 -13.56 14.13
CA ARG A 82 -5.21 -14.92 13.94
C ARG A 82 -5.43 -15.41 12.51
N GLU A 83 -4.56 -16.31 12.07
CA GLU A 83 -4.69 -16.94 10.75
C GLU A 83 -5.90 -17.89 10.74
N TRP A 84 -6.66 -17.90 9.65
CA TRP A 84 -7.92 -18.65 9.52
C TRP A 84 -7.88 -20.11 9.99
N ARG A 85 -6.81 -20.86 9.68
CA ARG A 85 -6.66 -22.28 10.06
C ARG A 85 -6.44 -22.48 11.54
N THR A 86 -5.98 -21.45 12.24
CA THR A 86 -5.77 -21.51 13.68
C THR A 86 -7.05 -21.28 14.47
N LEU A 87 -8.10 -20.76 13.82
CA LEU A 87 -9.42 -20.65 14.40
C LEU A 87 -10.09 -22.02 14.51
N ASN A 88 -10.79 -22.26 15.62
CA ASN A 88 -11.70 -23.39 15.74
C ASN A 88 -13.01 -23.14 14.99
N ASP A 89 -13.82 -24.17 14.83
CA ASP A 89 -15.07 -24.12 14.06
C ASP A 89 -16.06 -23.08 14.60
N THR A 90 -16.15 -22.92 15.92
CA THR A 90 -17.00 -21.89 16.54
C THR A 90 -16.50 -20.49 16.21
N GLU A 91 -15.19 -20.25 16.26
CA GLU A 91 -14.61 -18.94 15.91
C GLU A 91 -14.84 -18.60 14.42
N LYS A 92 -14.74 -19.58 13.52
CA LYS A 92 -15.02 -19.39 12.08
C LYS A 92 -16.48 -19.06 11.83
N LEU A 93 -17.39 -19.82 12.44
CA LEU A 93 -18.82 -19.58 12.31
C LEU A 93 -19.25 -18.25 12.92
N ASP A 94 -18.69 -17.85 14.06
CA ASP A 94 -18.96 -16.56 14.72
C ASP A 94 -18.58 -15.38 13.80
N PHE A 95 -17.45 -15.47 13.08
CA PHE A 95 -17.08 -14.49 12.05
C PHE A 95 -18.07 -14.46 10.88
N VAL A 96 -18.40 -15.62 10.31
CA VAL A 96 -19.34 -15.75 9.19
C VAL A 96 -20.72 -15.17 9.56
N GLU A 97 -21.25 -15.53 10.72
CA GLU A 97 -22.54 -15.05 11.22
C GLU A 97 -22.55 -13.54 11.43
N ALA A 98 -21.47 -12.97 11.97
CA ALA A 98 -21.36 -11.53 12.17
C ALA A 98 -21.35 -10.76 10.84
N VAL A 99 -20.64 -11.26 9.82
CA VAL A 99 -20.63 -10.65 8.48
C VAL A 99 -22.02 -10.73 7.84
N GLN A 100 -22.68 -11.89 7.92
CA GLN A 100 -24.04 -12.04 7.43
C GLN A 100 -25.04 -11.12 8.16
N CYS A 101 -24.82 -10.88 9.46
CA CYS A 101 -25.61 -9.92 10.22
C CYS A 101 -25.48 -8.51 9.64
N LEU A 102 -24.27 -8.01 9.36
CA LEU A 102 -24.11 -6.70 8.69
C LEU A 102 -24.79 -6.67 7.31
N GLY A 103 -24.76 -7.80 6.58
CA GLY A 103 -25.45 -7.97 5.30
C GLY A 103 -26.98 -7.94 5.38
N ARG A 104 -27.58 -8.01 6.57
CA ARG A 104 -29.04 -7.91 6.80
C ARG A 104 -29.43 -6.70 7.64
N SER A 105 -28.50 -6.11 8.38
CA SER A 105 -28.72 -4.90 9.17
C SER A 105 -28.99 -3.69 8.27
N PRO A 106 -29.86 -2.76 8.70
CA PRO A 106 -30.14 -1.55 7.91
C PRO A 106 -28.90 -0.66 7.80
N SER A 107 -28.73 0.01 6.66
CA SER A 107 -27.72 1.05 6.47
C SER A 107 -27.80 2.13 7.56
N LYS A 108 -26.65 2.54 8.09
CA LYS A 108 -26.51 3.68 9.01
C LYS A 108 -26.19 4.98 8.29
N LEU A 109 -25.73 4.92 7.04
CA LEU A 109 -25.52 6.11 6.20
C LEU A 109 -26.82 6.64 5.57
N GLY A 110 -27.93 5.92 5.73
CA GLY A 110 -29.23 6.27 5.14
C GLY A 110 -29.31 5.98 3.64
N LEU A 111 -28.49 5.06 3.14
CA LEU A 111 -28.51 4.63 1.75
C LEU A 111 -29.80 3.86 1.48
N ARG A 112 -30.52 4.22 0.41
CA ARG A 112 -31.83 3.64 0.07
C ARG A 112 -31.67 2.18 -0.35
N ASN A 113 -32.53 1.30 0.17
CA ASN A 113 -32.54 -0.13 -0.15
C ASN A 113 -31.17 -0.81 0.07
N SER A 114 -30.48 -0.40 1.14
CA SER A 114 -29.10 -0.75 1.40
C SER A 114 -28.92 -1.27 2.83
N THR A 115 -27.81 -1.98 3.07
CA THR A 115 -27.51 -2.65 4.34
C THR A 115 -26.33 -1.99 5.02
N ARG A 116 -26.05 -2.40 6.26
CA ARG A 116 -24.87 -1.93 6.98
C ARG A 116 -23.58 -2.35 6.29
N TYR A 117 -23.55 -3.54 5.69
CA TYR A 117 -22.42 -4.00 4.89
C TYR A 117 -22.18 -3.09 3.66
N GLU A 118 -23.26 -2.69 3.00
CA GLU A 118 -23.18 -1.81 1.82
C GLU A 118 -22.70 -0.39 2.12
N ASP A 119 -22.86 0.08 3.36
CA ASP A 119 -22.22 1.34 3.78
C ASP A 119 -20.69 1.26 3.63
N PHE A 120 -20.11 0.10 3.95
CA PHE A 120 -18.67 -0.13 3.81
C PHE A 120 -18.26 -0.19 2.34
N VAL A 121 -19.01 -0.89 1.49
CA VAL A 121 -18.74 -0.95 0.05
C VAL A 121 -18.80 0.45 -0.56
N TRP A 122 -19.86 1.20 -0.27
CA TRP A 122 -20.00 2.58 -0.73
C TRP A 122 -18.83 3.46 -0.30
N PHE A 123 -18.39 3.33 0.96
CA PHE A 123 -17.28 4.11 1.49
C PHE A 123 -15.96 3.79 0.76
N HIS A 124 -15.69 2.51 0.47
CA HIS A 124 -14.52 2.11 -0.32
C HIS A 124 -14.51 2.79 -1.70
N LEU A 125 -15.66 2.83 -2.38
CA LEU A 125 -15.81 3.51 -3.67
C LEU A 125 -15.53 5.01 -3.58
N GLN A 126 -15.96 5.69 -2.51
CA GLN A 126 -15.70 7.12 -2.33
C GLN A 126 -14.22 7.42 -2.06
N ALA A 127 -13.54 6.54 -1.35
CA ALA A 127 -12.17 6.74 -0.92
C ALA A 127 -11.11 6.31 -1.96
N TYR A 128 -11.52 5.73 -3.10
CA TYR A 128 -10.61 5.07 -4.06
C TYR A 128 -9.35 5.88 -4.41
N LYS A 129 -9.52 7.15 -4.79
CA LYS A 129 -8.41 8.04 -5.20
C LYS A 129 -7.36 8.30 -4.10
N HIS A 130 -7.75 8.12 -2.85
CA HIS A 130 -6.95 8.38 -1.66
C HIS A 130 -6.66 7.11 -0.86
N SER A 131 -6.88 5.93 -1.44
CA SER A 131 -6.69 4.64 -0.78
C SER A 131 -5.93 3.62 -1.63
N HIS A 132 -5.65 3.91 -2.90
CA HIS A 132 -4.95 3.00 -3.83
C HIS A 132 -3.84 3.72 -4.59
N ARG A 133 -2.70 3.04 -4.74
CA ARG A 133 -1.47 3.49 -5.43
C ARG A 133 -0.79 4.70 -4.80
N VAL A 134 -1.17 5.03 -3.58
CA VAL A 134 -0.77 6.25 -2.88
C VAL A 134 -0.33 5.90 -1.47
N ALA A 135 0.47 6.78 -0.85
CA ALA A 135 0.97 6.61 0.50
C ALA A 135 -0.16 6.27 1.51
N PRO A 136 -1.33 6.93 1.50
CA PRO A 136 -2.48 6.55 2.32
C PRO A 136 -2.95 5.10 2.28
N SER A 137 -2.64 4.32 1.24
CA SER A 137 -3.26 3.02 0.99
C SER A 137 -3.20 2.05 2.16
N LEU A 138 -2.02 1.84 2.77
CA LEU A 138 -1.88 0.93 3.91
C LEU A 138 -2.56 1.45 5.20
N PRO A 139 -2.31 2.68 5.69
CA PRO A 139 -2.97 3.19 6.89
C PRO A 139 -4.49 3.35 6.71
N TRP A 140 -4.96 3.76 5.53
CA TRP A 140 -6.39 3.85 5.24
C TRP A 140 -7.05 2.47 5.32
N HIS A 141 -6.49 1.45 4.65
CA HIS A 141 -7.04 0.09 4.71
C HIS A 141 -6.96 -0.52 6.12
N ARG A 142 -5.89 -0.25 6.87
CA ARG A 142 -5.76 -0.64 8.29
C ARG A 142 -6.92 -0.11 9.12
N TYR A 143 -7.25 1.17 8.97
CA TYR A 143 -8.37 1.75 9.72
C TYR A 143 -9.72 1.27 9.19
N TYR A 144 -9.86 1.12 7.87
CA TYR A 144 -11.07 0.60 7.23
C TYR A 144 -11.44 -0.80 7.75
N ILE A 145 -10.49 -1.74 7.80
CA ILE A 145 -10.76 -3.07 8.36
C ILE A 145 -10.95 -3.04 9.88
N HIS A 146 -10.35 -2.08 10.59
CA HIS A 146 -10.56 -1.89 12.03
C HIS A 146 -11.99 -1.42 12.34
N ILE A 147 -12.51 -0.44 11.58
CA ILE A 147 -13.90 0.02 11.78
C ILE A 147 -14.93 -1.03 11.33
N PHE A 148 -14.58 -1.89 10.37
CA PHE A 148 -15.39 -3.05 10.02
C PHE A 148 -15.42 -4.08 11.15
N GLU A 149 -14.25 -4.42 11.73
CA GLU A 149 -14.16 -5.29 12.91
C GLU A 149 -14.97 -4.73 14.09
N LYS A 150 -14.89 -3.41 14.33
CA LYS A 150 -15.68 -2.73 15.36
C LYS A 150 -17.18 -2.89 15.11
N ALA A 151 -17.65 -2.72 13.87
CA ALA A 151 -19.05 -2.94 13.52
C ALA A 151 -19.47 -4.41 13.72
N LEU A 152 -18.63 -5.39 13.33
CA LEU A 152 -18.91 -6.81 13.58
C LEU A 152 -19.10 -7.10 15.07
N LYS A 153 -18.27 -6.49 15.93
CA LYS A 153 -18.32 -6.67 17.38
C LYS A 153 -19.52 -5.98 18.01
N GLU A 154 -19.65 -4.68 17.77
CA GLU A 154 -20.61 -3.83 18.47
C GLU A 154 -22.04 -3.98 17.95
N GLU A 155 -22.20 -4.31 16.66
CA GLU A 155 -23.52 -4.40 16.01
C GLU A 155 -23.97 -5.85 15.81
N CYS A 156 -23.04 -6.78 15.66
CA CYS A 156 -23.32 -8.16 15.30
C CYS A 156 -22.74 -9.20 16.27
N GLY A 157 -22.12 -8.77 17.37
CA GLY A 157 -21.74 -9.65 18.47
C GLY A 157 -20.56 -10.57 18.21
N LEU A 158 -19.70 -10.26 17.23
CA LEU A 158 -18.44 -10.99 17.02
C LEU A 158 -17.65 -11.06 18.35
N LYS A 159 -17.34 -12.26 18.81
CA LYS A 159 -16.58 -12.49 20.05
C LYS A 159 -15.08 -12.46 19.78
N GLY A 160 -14.68 -12.93 18.62
CA GLY A 160 -13.29 -13.01 18.17
C GLY A 160 -12.74 -11.69 17.63
N HIS A 161 -11.73 -11.82 16.78
CA HIS A 161 -11.09 -10.71 16.06
C HIS A 161 -11.19 -10.97 14.57
N LEU A 162 -10.97 -9.93 13.77
CA LEU A 162 -10.88 -10.09 12.33
C LEU A 162 -9.75 -11.09 11.98
N PRO A 163 -10.05 -12.24 11.34
CA PRO A 163 -9.02 -13.17 10.94
C PRO A 163 -8.29 -12.69 9.69
N TYR A 164 -7.15 -13.31 9.40
CA TYR A 164 -6.45 -13.13 8.14
C TYR A 164 -6.26 -14.45 7.40
N TRP A 165 -6.17 -14.36 6.07
CA TRP A 165 -5.87 -15.49 5.19
C TRP A 165 -4.42 -15.36 4.73
N ASP A 166 -3.55 -16.24 5.22
CA ASP A 166 -2.16 -16.28 4.77
C ASP A 166 -2.05 -17.00 3.43
N TRP A 167 -2.42 -16.31 2.35
CA TRP A 167 -2.41 -16.82 0.98
C TRP A 167 -1.04 -17.33 0.52
N ALA A 168 0.06 -16.96 1.19
CA ALA A 168 1.38 -17.49 0.88
C ALA A 168 1.53 -18.98 1.24
N LEU A 169 0.77 -19.47 2.23
CA LEU A 169 0.69 -20.89 2.57
C LEU A 169 -0.05 -21.70 1.51
N ASP A 170 -0.91 -21.04 0.75
CA ASP A 170 -1.78 -21.63 -0.26
C ASP A 170 -1.25 -21.48 -1.68
N ALA A 171 -0.11 -20.84 -1.86
CA ALA A 171 0.42 -20.42 -3.16
C ALA A 171 0.62 -21.57 -4.18
N ALA A 172 0.64 -22.83 -3.75
CA ALA A 172 0.69 -23.98 -4.65
C ALA A 172 -0.68 -24.32 -5.26
N LEU A 173 -1.75 -24.22 -4.47
CA LEU A 173 -3.13 -24.55 -4.84
C LEU A 173 -4.10 -23.59 -4.11
N PRO A 174 -4.16 -22.31 -4.51
CA PRO A 174 -4.88 -21.30 -3.73
C PRO A 174 -6.38 -21.56 -3.60
N GLU A 175 -6.98 -22.21 -4.60
CA GLU A 175 -8.36 -22.65 -4.64
C GLU A 175 -8.69 -23.79 -3.67
N GLU A 176 -7.68 -24.52 -3.16
CA GLU A 176 -7.85 -25.58 -2.16
C GLU A 176 -7.77 -25.06 -0.70
N SER A 177 -7.55 -23.76 -0.51
CA SER A 177 -7.51 -23.16 0.82
C SER A 177 -8.80 -23.43 1.61
N PRO A 178 -8.72 -23.78 2.91
CA PRO A 178 -9.87 -23.99 3.78
C PRO A 178 -10.67 -22.69 4.04
N ILE A 179 -10.20 -21.52 3.57
CA ILE A 179 -11.01 -20.30 3.53
C ILE A 179 -12.21 -20.46 2.59
N TRP A 180 -12.15 -21.36 1.62
CA TRP A 180 -13.20 -21.59 0.61
C TRP A 180 -14.22 -22.68 0.99
N ASP A 181 -14.10 -23.28 2.18
CA ASP A 181 -15.01 -24.32 2.64
C ASP A 181 -16.48 -23.83 2.64
N ASN A 182 -17.42 -24.71 2.26
CA ASN A 182 -18.84 -24.36 2.14
C ASN A 182 -19.61 -24.36 3.47
N THR A 183 -18.97 -24.71 4.59
CA THR A 183 -19.60 -24.72 5.92
C THR A 183 -18.87 -23.80 6.87
N LEU A 184 -17.56 -24.01 6.99
CA LEU A 184 -16.66 -23.31 7.89
C LEU A 184 -15.83 -22.23 7.19
N GLY A 185 -16.03 -22.02 5.89
CA GLY A 185 -15.34 -21.06 5.03
C GLY A 185 -16.23 -19.91 4.56
N LEU A 186 -15.81 -19.24 3.50
CA LEU A 186 -16.52 -18.13 2.84
C LEU A 186 -17.15 -18.58 1.51
N GLY A 187 -17.23 -19.89 1.25
CA GLY A 187 -17.66 -20.49 -0.03
C GLY A 187 -16.56 -20.47 -1.09
N GLY A 188 -16.65 -21.30 -2.13
CA GLY A 188 -15.63 -21.42 -3.18
C GLY A 188 -15.88 -20.55 -4.42
N ASP A 189 -15.58 -21.12 -5.60
CA ASP A 189 -15.78 -20.47 -6.89
C ASP A 189 -17.28 -20.31 -7.24
N GLY A 190 -17.56 -19.34 -8.11
CA GLY A 190 -18.88 -19.14 -8.68
C GLY A 190 -19.15 -20.06 -9.86
N ALA A 191 -20.43 -20.30 -10.15
CA ALA A 191 -20.84 -21.18 -11.24
C ALA A 191 -21.93 -20.56 -12.13
N GLY A 192 -22.08 -21.14 -13.33
CA GLY A 192 -23.02 -20.69 -14.34
C GLY A 192 -22.56 -19.44 -15.08
N THR A 193 -23.43 -18.92 -15.95
CA THR A 193 -23.12 -17.79 -16.87
C THR A 193 -22.69 -16.51 -16.15
N TYR A 194 -23.19 -16.30 -14.93
CA TYR A 194 -22.91 -15.10 -14.13
C TYR A 194 -21.90 -15.35 -13.02
N HIS A 195 -21.29 -16.55 -12.95
CA HIS A 195 -20.30 -16.90 -11.94
C HIS A 195 -20.79 -16.60 -10.50
N CYS A 196 -22.08 -16.88 -10.25
CA CYS A 196 -22.68 -16.67 -8.93
C CYS A 196 -22.19 -17.73 -7.95
N LEU A 197 -21.88 -17.34 -6.72
CA LEU A 197 -21.62 -18.28 -5.63
C LEU A 197 -22.90 -19.09 -5.32
N GLN A 198 -22.86 -20.40 -5.60
CA GLN A 198 -24.04 -21.28 -5.45
C GLN A 198 -24.13 -21.95 -4.08
N GLN A 199 -23.01 -22.08 -3.38
CA GLN A 199 -22.89 -22.82 -2.11
C GLN A 199 -22.10 -22.00 -1.11
N GLY A 200 -22.15 -22.42 0.15
CA GLY A 200 -21.45 -21.73 1.22
C GLY A 200 -22.31 -20.69 1.94
N PRO A 201 -21.78 -20.12 3.03
CA PRO A 201 -22.56 -19.22 3.89
C PRO A 201 -22.97 -17.91 3.23
N PHE A 202 -22.38 -17.55 2.09
CA PHE A 202 -22.65 -16.28 1.41
C PHE A 202 -23.38 -16.45 0.08
N SER A 203 -23.90 -17.64 -0.25
CA SER A 203 -24.63 -17.87 -1.51
C SER A 203 -25.91 -17.03 -1.66
N PHE A 204 -26.46 -16.54 -0.54
CA PHE A 204 -27.61 -15.64 -0.53
C PHE A 204 -27.24 -14.15 -0.55
N PHE A 205 -25.95 -13.80 -0.46
CA PHE A 205 -25.55 -12.38 -0.52
C PHE A 205 -26.00 -11.79 -1.86
N GLN A 206 -26.52 -10.56 -1.78
CA GLN A 206 -26.96 -9.80 -2.93
C GLN A 206 -26.29 -8.41 -2.92
N PRO A 207 -24.99 -8.32 -3.30
CA PRO A 207 -24.30 -7.04 -3.34
C PRO A 207 -25.08 -5.99 -4.16
N LYS A 208 -25.04 -4.72 -3.73
CA LYS A 208 -25.84 -3.62 -4.32
C LYS A 208 -25.06 -2.76 -5.30
N TYR A 209 -23.74 -2.88 -5.38
CA TYR A 209 -22.88 -2.12 -6.28
C TYR A 209 -22.25 -3.02 -7.33
N PRO A 210 -22.22 -2.64 -8.63
CA PRO A 210 -22.77 -1.40 -9.18
C PRO A 210 -24.31 -1.41 -9.30
N PHE A 211 -24.92 -2.58 -9.18
CA PHE A 211 -26.36 -2.79 -9.06
C PHE A 211 -26.59 -4.06 -8.24
N GLU A 212 -27.85 -4.39 -7.92
CA GLU A 212 -28.18 -5.61 -7.18
C GLU A 212 -27.94 -6.87 -8.02
N HIS A 213 -27.11 -7.79 -7.53
CA HIS A 213 -26.77 -9.05 -8.19
C HIS A 213 -26.38 -10.12 -7.16
N CYS A 214 -26.17 -11.36 -7.59
CA CYS A 214 -25.58 -12.41 -6.75
C CYS A 214 -24.11 -12.09 -6.44
N LEU A 215 -23.56 -12.56 -5.32
CA LEU A 215 -22.11 -12.50 -5.09
C LEU A 215 -21.37 -13.31 -6.17
N GLN A 216 -20.46 -12.68 -6.90
CA GLN A 216 -19.72 -13.31 -8.00
C GLN A 216 -18.29 -13.64 -7.64
N ARG A 217 -17.84 -14.84 -8.02
CA ARG A 217 -16.43 -15.26 -8.01
C ARG A 217 -16.13 -16.04 -9.26
N HIS A 218 -14.98 -15.79 -9.87
CA HIS A 218 -14.56 -16.50 -11.05
C HIS A 218 -13.07 -16.70 -10.95
N PHE A 219 -12.67 -17.85 -10.39
CA PHE A 219 -11.28 -18.16 -10.16
C PHE A 219 -10.56 -18.23 -11.52
N TYR A 220 -9.92 -17.12 -11.91
CA TYR A 220 -9.11 -17.04 -13.12
C TYR A 220 -7.95 -18.01 -13.00
N PRO A 221 -7.51 -18.64 -14.11
CA PRO A 221 -6.87 -19.95 -14.07
C PRO A 221 -5.87 -20.08 -12.91
N GLU A 222 -6.25 -20.88 -11.90
CA GLU A 222 -5.46 -21.32 -10.74
C GLU A 222 -5.11 -20.24 -9.69
N MET A 223 -5.76 -19.07 -9.71
CA MET A 223 -5.42 -17.96 -8.82
C MET A 223 -3.90 -17.63 -8.80
N HIS A 224 -3.11 -18.00 -9.81
CA HIS A 224 -1.65 -17.82 -9.94
C HIS A 224 -0.84 -17.57 -8.64
N GLY A 225 -0.81 -18.57 -7.75
CA GLY A 225 -0.11 -18.45 -6.46
C GLY A 225 1.40 -18.20 -6.54
N ILE A 226 2.03 -18.42 -7.70
CA ILE A 226 3.41 -18.00 -7.99
C ILE A 226 3.67 -16.51 -7.72
N ASN A 227 2.63 -15.67 -7.69
CA ASN A 227 2.76 -14.23 -7.43
C ASN A 227 2.77 -13.83 -5.96
N TYR A 228 2.53 -14.78 -5.06
CA TYR A 228 2.38 -14.48 -3.66
C TYR A 228 2.87 -15.62 -2.76
N THR A 229 3.85 -16.38 -3.26
CA THR A 229 4.59 -17.39 -2.48
C THR A 229 5.26 -16.78 -1.24
N VAL A 230 5.58 -17.62 -0.26
CA VAL A 230 6.36 -17.23 0.93
C VAL A 230 7.64 -16.49 0.54
N VAL A 231 8.35 -16.94 -0.51
CA VAL A 231 9.58 -16.29 -1.00
C VAL A 231 9.32 -14.87 -1.48
N LYS A 232 8.21 -14.62 -2.20
CA LYS A 232 7.86 -13.27 -2.66
C LYS A 232 7.46 -12.37 -1.49
N VAL A 233 6.65 -12.88 -0.56
CA VAL A 233 6.27 -12.16 0.65
C VAL A 233 7.49 -11.79 1.49
N ASP A 234 8.37 -12.75 1.75
CA ASP A 234 9.57 -12.52 2.54
C ASP A 234 10.54 -11.56 1.84
N ARG A 235 10.62 -11.59 0.51
CA ARG A 235 11.37 -10.57 -0.23
C ARG A 235 10.81 -9.18 0.03
N ILE A 236 9.50 -8.99 -0.06
CA ILE A 236 8.86 -7.68 0.15
C ILE A 236 9.09 -7.20 1.59
N VAL A 237 8.79 -8.04 2.59
CA VAL A 237 8.92 -7.69 4.01
C VAL A 237 10.37 -7.42 4.42
N ASN A 238 11.33 -8.18 3.90
CA ASN A 238 12.73 -8.08 4.34
C ASN A 238 13.63 -7.21 3.46
N LYS A 239 13.21 -6.85 2.23
CA LYS A 239 14.06 -6.13 1.25
C LYS A 239 13.53 -4.78 0.81
N ALA A 240 12.26 -4.44 1.07
CA ALA A 240 11.79 -3.08 0.82
C ALA A 240 12.51 -2.08 1.76
N HIS A 241 13.12 -1.06 1.17
CA HIS A 241 14.00 -0.13 1.89
C HIS A 241 13.25 1.07 2.46
N SER A 242 12.22 1.54 1.77
CA SER A 242 11.33 2.60 2.21
C SER A 242 9.90 2.09 2.42
N TYR A 243 9.05 2.96 2.99
CA TYR A 243 7.62 2.69 3.06
C TYR A 243 6.99 2.62 1.67
N ASP A 244 7.36 3.53 0.76
CA ASP A 244 6.76 3.55 -0.58
C ASP A 244 7.19 2.33 -1.41
N ASP A 245 8.45 1.88 -1.31
CA ASP A 245 8.91 0.60 -1.89
C ASP A 245 8.05 -0.55 -1.38
N PHE A 246 7.85 -0.64 -0.06
CA PHE A 246 7.08 -1.72 0.56
C PHE A 246 5.63 -1.71 0.08
N ARG A 247 4.99 -0.53 0.13
CA ARG A 247 3.62 -0.32 -0.33
C ARG A 247 3.48 -0.71 -1.80
N GLU A 248 4.32 -0.17 -2.68
CA GLU A 248 4.23 -0.41 -4.11
C GLU A 248 4.43 -1.89 -4.44
N TRP A 249 5.47 -2.53 -3.88
CA TRP A 249 5.76 -3.94 -4.16
C TRP A 249 4.65 -4.87 -3.66
N LEU A 250 4.06 -4.55 -2.50
CA LEU A 250 2.94 -5.30 -1.95
C LEU A 250 1.67 -5.10 -2.80
N GLU A 251 1.34 -3.85 -3.11
CA GLU A 251 0.13 -3.46 -3.83
C GLU A 251 0.13 -3.97 -5.28
N MET A 252 1.22 -3.75 -6.01
CA MET A 252 1.36 -4.13 -7.42
C MET A 252 1.68 -5.61 -7.61
N GLY A 253 2.20 -6.27 -6.57
CA GLY A 253 2.50 -7.70 -6.53
C GLY A 253 1.36 -8.50 -5.90
N PRO A 254 1.55 -9.10 -4.71
CA PRO A 254 0.60 -10.03 -4.13
C PRO A 254 -0.84 -9.52 -4.00
N HIS A 255 -1.05 -8.28 -3.54
CA HIS A 255 -2.38 -7.70 -3.37
C HIS A 255 -3.18 -7.76 -4.68
N ARG A 256 -2.67 -7.12 -5.74
CA ARG A 256 -3.31 -7.13 -7.07
C ARG A 256 -3.53 -8.55 -7.59
N MET A 257 -2.61 -9.46 -7.34
CA MET A 257 -2.67 -10.82 -7.88
C MET A 257 -3.70 -11.69 -7.15
N VAL A 258 -3.89 -11.52 -5.85
CA VAL A 258 -4.98 -12.18 -5.11
C VAL A 258 -6.34 -11.61 -5.54
N HIS A 259 -6.47 -10.28 -5.63
CA HIS A 259 -7.70 -9.65 -6.15
C HIS A 259 -8.08 -10.16 -7.54
N ASN A 260 -7.12 -10.17 -8.47
CA ASN A 260 -7.34 -10.66 -9.83
C ASN A 260 -7.58 -12.18 -9.90
N GLY A 261 -6.91 -12.95 -9.05
CA GLY A 261 -7.01 -14.41 -9.03
C GLY A 261 -8.40 -14.90 -8.61
N ILE A 262 -9.02 -14.25 -7.62
CA ILE A 262 -10.38 -14.57 -7.18
C ILE A 262 -11.43 -14.21 -8.24
N GLY A 263 -11.18 -13.16 -9.02
CA GLY A 263 -12.12 -12.66 -10.03
C GLY A 263 -13.44 -12.20 -9.42
N GLY A 264 -14.49 -12.15 -10.23
CA GLY A 264 -15.82 -11.68 -9.79
C GLY A 264 -15.78 -10.25 -9.23
N GLU A 265 -16.17 -10.07 -7.97
CA GLU A 265 -16.11 -8.78 -7.28
C GLU A 265 -14.67 -8.28 -7.08
N MET A 266 -13.74 -9.18 -6.72
CA MET A 266 -12.43 -8.81 -6.19
C MET A 266 -11.54 -7.93 -7.10
N PRO A 267 -11.53 -8.04 -8.45
CA PRO A 267 -10.72 -7.16 -9.31
C PRO A 267 -11.34 -5.78 -9.56
N THR A 268 -12.51 -5.44 -8.99
CA THR A 268 -13.23 -4.19 -9.27
C THR A 268 -13.08 -3.16 -8.14
N ASP A 269 -13.56 -1.94 -8.36
CA ASP A 269 -13.58 -0.88 -7.32
C ASP A 269 -14.55 -1.20 -6.16
N HIS A 270 -15.44 -2.19 -6.34
CA HIS A 270 -16.37 -2.71 -5.33
C HIS A 270 -15.94 -4.09 -4.81
N SER A 271 -14.64 -4.37 -4.79
CA SER A 271 -14.07 -5.63 -4.26
C SER A 271 -14.54 -5.98 -2.85
N SER A 272 -14.83 -4.98 -2.02
CA SER A 272 -15.40 -5.15 -0.68
C SER A 272 -16.83 -5.72 -0.66
N ASN A 273 -17.50 -5.87 -1.81
CA ASN A 273 -18.71 -6.69 -1.94
C ASN A 273 -18.48 -8.12 -1.45
N ASP A 274 -17.31 -8.68 -1.70
CA ASP A 274 -16.97 -10.05 -1.34
C ASP A 274 -16.41 -10.12 0.10
N PRO A 275 -17.00 -10.93 1.00
CA PRO A 275 -16.48 -11.13 2.36
C PRO A 275 -15.00 -11.53 2.44
N ILE A 276 -14.41 -12.13 1.39
CA ILE A 276 -12.98 -12.44 1.38
C ILE A 276 -12.09 -11.19 1.42
N PHE A 277 -12.58 -10.03 0.96
CA PHE A 277 -11.87 -8.76 1.00
C PHE A 277 -11.29 -8.46 2.39
N TRP A 278 -12.11 -8.63 3.44
CA TRP A 278 -11.74 -8.28 4.80
C TRP A 278 -10.59 -9.12 5.33
N VAL A 279 -10.64 -10.42 5.02
CA VAL A 279 -9.65 -11.40 5.46
C VAL A 279 -8.36 -11.31 4.61
N HIS A 280 -8.49 -10.90 3.35
CA HIS A 280 -7.35 -10.54 2.48
C HIS A 280 -6.63 -9.28 3.00
N HIS A 281 -7.35 -8.19 3.25
CA HIS A 281 -6.76 -6.94 3.74
C HIS A 281 -6.21 -7.04 5.16
N ALA A 282 -6.73 -7.95 6.00
CA ALA A 282 -6.08 -8.29 7.27
C ALA A 282 -4.69 -8.93 7.07
N GLN A 283 -4.49 -9.73 6.02
CA GLN A 283 -3.15 -10.24 5.68
C GLN A 283 -2.24 -9.13 5.13
N ILE A 284 -2.76 -8.21 4.31
CA ILE A 284 -2.01 -7.03 3.85
C ILE A 284 -1.54 -6.18 5.04
N ASP A 285 -2.44 -5.90 5.98
CA ASP A 285 -2.13 -5.18 7.21
C ASP A 285 -1.11 -5.93 8.08
N ARG A 286 -1.23 -7.26 8.19
CA ARG A 286 -0.24 -8.10 8.88
C ARG A 286 1.14 -7.99 8.26
N LEU A 287 1.25 -8.00 6.92
CA LEU A 287 2.54 -7.87 6.26
C LEU A 287 3.16 -6.49 6.49
N TRP A 288 2.35 -5.44 6.48
CA TRP A 288 2.83 -4.10 6.86
C TRP A 288 3.30 -4.06 8.32
N TRP A 289 2.52 -4.63 9.25
CA TRP A 289 2.94 -4.77 10.64
C TRP A 289 4.27 -5.54 10.77
N ARG A 290 4.45 -6.66 10.05
CA ARG A 290 5.73 -7.41 10.03
C ARG A 290 6.89 -6.55 9.54
N TRP A 291 6.68 -5.76 8.49
CA TRP A 291 7.68 -4.81 8.00
C TRP A 291 7.98 -3.75 9.06
N GLN A 292 6.97 -3.19 9.73
CA GLN A 292 7.19 -2.21 10.79
C GLN A 292 8.00 -2.79 11.96
N MET A 293 7.73 -4.03 12.37
CA MET A 293 8.40 -4.69 13.49
C MET A 293 9.89 -5.01 13.25
N LYS A 294 10.41 -4.85 12.02
CA LYS A 294 11.86 -4.95 11.76
C LYS A 294 12.64 -3.76 12.34
N GLU A 295 12.04 -2.58 12.34
CA GLU A 295 12.61 -1.35 12.90
C GLU A 295 11.48 -0.53 13.53
N PRO A 296 10.89 -1.01 14.64
CA PRO A 296 9.60 -0.53 15.13
C PRO A 296 9.62 0.97 15.43
N VAL A 297 10.71 1.50 16.00
CA VAL A 297 10.83 2.94 16.26
C VAL A 297 10.75 3.74 14.97
N ASN A 298 11.61 3.49 13.98
CA ASN A 298 11.64 4.27 12.75
C ASN A 298 10.37 4.07 11.91
N ARG A 299 9.93 2.82 11.75
CA ARG A 299 8.84 2.44 10.84
C ARG A 299 7.44 2.73 11.36
N THR A 300 7.30 3.03 12.66
CA THR A 300 6.03 3.50 13.23
C THR A 300 5.99 4.99 13.51
N THR A 301 7.13 5.71 13.47
CA THR A 301 7.17 7.13 13.85
C THR A 301 7.61 8.09 12.75
N ILE A 302 8.38 7.65 11.74
CA ILE A 302 8.92 8.57 10.73
C ILE A 302 8.95 8.03 9.29
N ALA A 303 8.73 6.72 9.06
CA ALA A 303 8.95 6.13 7.73
C ALA A 303 7.87 6.43 6.68
N TYR A 304 6.72 6.99 7.06
CA TYR A 304 5.60 7.25 6.13
C TYR A 304 5.95 8.35 5.12
N GLU A 305 5.85 8.03 3.83
CA GLU A 305 6.15 8.93 2.72
C GLU A 305 5.43 8.48 1.44
N GLY A 306 5.45 9.34 0.41
CA GLY A 306 4.93 9.05 -0.93
C GLY A 306 3.86 10.04 -1.39
N PRO A 307 3.17 9.75 -2.51
CA PRO A 307 2.12 10.61 -3.06
C PRO A 307 0.79 10.44 -2.31
N THR A 308 -0.01 11.50 -2.18
CA THR A 308 -1.31 11.48 -1.45
C THR A 308 -2.54 11.24 -2.34
N THR A 309 -2.36 11.32 -3.66
CA THR A 309 -3.45 11.14 -4.63
C THR A 309 -2.90 10.54 -5.93
N ILE A 310 -3.81 9.95 -6.72
CA ILE A 310 -3.55 9.62 -8.11
C ILE A 310 -3.86 10.80 -9.05
N ASP A 311 -3.23 10.81 -10.22
CA ASP A 311 -3.45 11.75 -11.31
C ASP A 311 -4.71 11.40 -12.14
N GLY A 312 -4.96 12.16 -13.21
CA GLY A 312 -6.09 11.92 -14.12
C GLY A 312 -6.05 10.58 -14.87
N ASN A 313 -4.90 9.91 -14.88
CA ASN A 313 -4.68 8.61 -15.53
C ASN A 313 -4.72 7.46 -14.51
N GLY A 314 -4.92 7.74 -13.23
CA GLY A 314 -4.93 6.77 -12.16
C GLY A 314 -3.53 6.30 -11.72
N TRP A 315 -2.49 7.05 -12.03
CA TRP A 315 -1.12 6.83 -11.55
C TRP A 315 -0.80 7.73 -10.36
N PRO A 316 0.12 7.34 -9.46
CA PRO A 316 0.49 8.20 -8.34
C PRO A 316 0.92 9.59 -8.84
N SER A 317 0.50 10.65 -8.15
CA SER A 317 0.91 12.00 -8.50
C SER A 317 2.43 12.17 -8.31
N LEU A 318 3.02 13.16 -8.99
CA LEU A 318 4.45 13.48 -8.84
C LEU A 318 4.75 14.22 -7.52
N GLU A 319 3.72 14.58 -6.75
CA GLU A 319 3.85 15.33 -5.50
C GLU A 319 4.00 14.40 -4.30
N TRP A 320 5.21 14.31 -3.75
CA TRP A 320 5.53 13.54 -2.54
C TRP A 320 5.28 14.38 -1.29
N ASN A 321 4.01 14.61 -0.99
CA ASN A 321 3.57 15.52 0.07
C ASN A 321 2.91 14.80 1.25
N ALA A 322 2.93 13.47 1.30
CA ALA A 322 2.31 12.72 2.38
C ALA A 322 3.01 13.01 3.72
N THR A 323 2.22 13.26 4.76
CA THR A 323 2.71 13.52 6.11
C THR A 323 1.95 12.69 7.14
N LEU A 324 2.57 12.47 8.29
CA LEU A 324 1.92 11.80 9.42
C LEU A 324 0.74 12.60 9.99
N GLN A 325 0.64 13.89 9.67
CA GLN A 325 -0.45 14.78 10.09
C GLN A 325 -1.64 14.76 9.13
N ASP A 326 -1.53 14.09 7.99
CA ASP A 326 -2.63 13.94 7.05
C ASP A 326 -3.79 13.21 7.75
N VAL A 327 -5.01 13.69 7.54
CA VAL A 327 -6.22 13.19 8.19
C VAL A 327 -7.07 12.42 7.18
N PHE A 328 -7.55 11.24 7.57
CA PHE A 328 -8.49 10.47 6.76
C PHE A 328 -9.92 10.92 7.01
N PRO A 329 -10.61 11.47 6.00
CA PRO A 329 -12.03 11.73 6.11
C PRO A 329 -12.79 10.40 6.08
N MET A 330 -13.50 10.08 7.15
CA MET A 330 -14.22 8.82 7.29
C MET A 330 -15.69 8.92 6.90
N TYR A 331 -16.14 10.05 6.35
CA TYR A 331 -17.48 10.25 5.76
C TYR A 331 -18.65 9.70 6.61
N ARG A 332 -18.60 9.94 7.93
CA ARG A 332 -19.58 9.45 8.93
C ARG A 332 -19.58 7.93 9.17
N MET A 333 -18.61 7.19 8.65
CA MET A 333 -18.39 5.78 8.97
C MET A 333 -17.70 5.61 10.33
N ALA A 334 -16.80 6.53 10.67
CA ALA A 334 -16.06 6.60 11.92
C ALA A 334 -15.57 8.04 12.16
N ASP A 335 -14.83 8.25 13.24
CA ASP A 335 -14.14 9.51 13.51
C ASP A 335 -12.96 9.68 12.55
N ASP A 336 -12.70 10.93 12.16
CA ASP A 336 -11.52 11.27 11.35
C ASP A 336 -10.25 11.11 12.21
N VAL A 337 -9.24 10.45 11.67
CA VAL A 337 -7.98 10.16 12.36
C VAL A 337 -6.78 10.54 11.49
N SER A 338 -5.69 10.94 12.14
CA SER A 338 -4.43 11.20 11.45
C SER A 338 -3.69 9.91 11.09
N VAL A 339 -2.82 9.97 10.08
CA VAL A 339 -1.93 8.85 9.75
C VAL A 339 -1.10 8.43 10.97
N ALA A 340 -0.58 9.39 11.75
CA ALA A 340 0.21 9.14 12.95
C ALA A 340 -0.48 8.19 13.94
N GLU A 341 -1.78 8.33 14.12
CA GLU A 341 -2.58 7.50 15.05
C GLU A 341 -2.75 6.05 14.57
N LEU A 342 -2.50 5.79 13.29
CA LEU A 342 -2.68 4.49 12.64
C LEU A 342 -1.36 3.77 12.38
N MET A 343 -0.22 4.43 12.58
CA MET A 343 1.10 3.84 12.37
C MET A 343 1.41 2.73 13.37
N ASN A 344 0.81 2.74 14.56
CA ASN A 344 1.03 1.73 15.60
C ASN A 344 -0.26 0.95 15.88
N THR A 345 -0.27 -0.36 15.59
CA THR A 345 -1.42 -1.23 15.86
C THR A 345 -1.73 -1.37 17.35
N GLU A 346 -0.73 -1.14 18.22
CA GLU A 346 -0.88 -1.13 19.68
C GLU A 346 -1.06 0.30 20.23
N GLY A 347 -1.45 1.27 19.39
CA GLY A 347 -1.85 2.61 19.82
C GLY A 347 -3.24 2.65 20.45
N GLU A 348 -3.63 3.84 20.91
CA GLU A 348 -4.91 4.10 21.59
C GLU A 348 -6.14 3.75 20.74
N ILE A 349 -6.09 4.01 19.43
CA ILE A 349 -7.22 3.76 18.52
C ILE A 349 -7.36 2.28 18.14
N LEU A 350 -6.25 1.60 17.84
CA LEU A 350 -6.27 0.29 17.17
C LEU A 350 -6.26 -0.91 18.15
N CYS A 351 -5.36 -0.91 19.13
CA CYS A 351 -5.23 -1.91 20.18
C CYS A 351 -5.28 -3.40 19.73
N TYR A 352 -4.47 -3.76 18.72
CA TYR A 352 -4.29 -5.15 18.26
C TYR A 352 -2.85 -5.43 17.80
N ARG A 353 -2.53 -6.72 17.63
CA ARG A 353 -1.29 -7.24 17.06
C ARG A 353 -1.53 -8.53 16.28
N TYR A 354 -0.49 -8.99 15.60
CA TYR A 354 -0.45 -10.31 14.96
C TYR A 354 0.52 -11.24 15.72
N PRO A 355 0.35 -12.57 15.61
CA PRO A 355 1.33 -13.51 16.15
C PRO A 355 2.72 -13.25 15.57
N GLU A 356 3.75 -13.33 16.41
CA GLU A 356 5.14 -13.30 15.96
C GLU A 356 5.41 -14.47 15.00
N TYR A 357 6.15 -14.20 13.93
CA TYR A 357 6.55 -15.22 12.97
C TYR A 357 7.79 -15.92 13.53
N ASN A 358 7.62 -17.14 14.04
CA ASN A 358 8.75 -17.99 14.46
C ASN A 358 9.59 -18.44 13.28
#